data_AF-A0A972KLX7-F1
#
_entry.id   AF-A0A972KLX7-F1
#
_cell.length_a   1.000
_cell.length_b   1.000
_cell.length_c   1.000
_cell.angle_alpha   90.00
_cell.angle_beta   90.00
_cell.angle_gamma   90.00
#
_symmetry.space_group_name_H-M   'P 1'
#
loop_
_entity.id
_entity.type
_entity.pdbx_description
1 polymer ?
#
loop_
_entity_poly.entity_id
_entity_poly.type
_entity_poly.pdbx_seq_one_letter_code
_entity_poly.pdbx_strand_id
1 'polypeptide(L)' 'MQLKKEDLLEYSRNVLDIEQRSKVMYEDYLEKIKNEEIKKTLEGILKDEIGHIKIAKELLRILEE' A
#
# COMPACT_ATOMS: atom_id res chain seq x y z
N MET A 1 8.62 -23.35 6.81
CA MET A 1 7.34 -23.09 7.50
C MET A 1 6.27 -23.05 6.41
N GLN A 2 5.28 -23.94 6.44
CA GLN A 2 4.19 -23.93 5.46
C GLN A 2 3.10 -23.01 6.02
N LEU A 3 2.92 -21.84 5.41
CA LEU A 3 1.84 -20.91 5.78
C LEU A 3 0.50 -21.52 5.36
N LYS A 4 -0.50 -21.45 6.24
CA LYS A 4 -1.86 -21.84 5.87
C LYS A 4 -2.51 -20.75 5.01
N LYS A 5 -3.52 -21.13 4.23
CA LYS A 5 -4.27 -20.20 3.36
C LYS A 5 -4.91 -19.08 4.19
N GLU A 6 -5.41 -19.41 5.38
CA GLU A 6 -6.02 -18.47 6.31
C GLU A 6 -5.00 -17.45 6.84
N ASP A 7 -3.80 -17.90 7.23
CA ASP A 7 -2.73 -17.01 7.69
C ASP A 7 -2.35 -16.03 6.57
N LEU A 8 -2.22 -16.53 5.33
CA LEU A 8 -1.85 -15.71 4.18
C LEU A 8 -2.95 -14.69 3.81
N LEU A 9 -4.22 -15.06 3.96
CA LEU A 9 -5.35 -14.14 3.81
C LEU A 9 -5.30 -13.01 4.84
N GLU A 10 -5.08 -13.34 6.11
CA GLU A 10 -4.99 -12.35 7.19
C GLU A 10 -3.81 -11.39 6.96
N TYR A 11 -2.62 -11.94 6.66
CA TYR A 11 -1.46 -11.12 6.34
C TYR A 11 -1.71 -10.21 5.13
N SER A 12 -2.33 -10.72 4.07
CA SER A 12 -2.61 -9.93 2.86
C SER A 12 -3.61 -8.80 3.13
N ARG A 13 -4.61 -9.01 3.99
CA ARG A 13 -5.55 -7.97 4.42
C ARG A 13 -4.84 -6.89 5.24
N ASN A 14 -3.95 -7.29 6.15
CA ASN A 14 -3.16 -6.36 6.95
C ASN A 14 -2.21 -5.52 6.08
N VAL A 15 -1.54 -6.13 5.10
CA VAL A 15 -0.73 -5.38 4.13
C VAL A 15 -1.61 -4.37 3.40
N LEU A 16 -2.75 -4.78 2.86
CA LEU A 16 -3.64 -3.86 2.14
C LEU A 16 -4.08 -2.66 3.00
N ASP A 17 -4.40 -2.86 4.28
CA ASP A 17 -4.74 -1.77 5.20
C ASP A 17 -3.57 -0.79 5.40
N ILE A 18 -2.36 -1.32 5.62
CA ILE A 18 -1.15 -0.52 5.79
C ILE A 18 -0.89 0.34 4.54
N GLU A 19 -0.94 -0.27 3.35
CA GLU A 19 -0.70 0.45 2.09
C GLU A 19 -1.74 1.56 1.86
N GLN A 20 -3.02 1.29 2.16
CA GLN A 20 -4.08 2.28 2.04
C GLN A 20 -3.90 3.46 2.99
N ARG A 21 -3.48 3.19 4.23
CA ARG A 21 -3.19 4.23 5.22
C ARG A 21 -1.95 5.04 4.84
N SER A 22 -0.91 4.36 4.35
CA SER A 22 0.32 4.98 3.84
C SER A 22 0.01 5.93 2.68
N LYS A 23 -0.79 5.48 1.70
CA LYS A 23 -1.28 6.31 0.60
C LYS A 23 -1.93 7.61 1.10
N VAL A 24 -2.88 7.52 2.02
CA VAL A 24 -3.60 8.70 2.56
C VAL A 24 -2.64 9.65 3.28
N MET A 25 -1.67 9.12 4.02
CA MET A 25 -0.64 9.91 4.69
C MET A 25 0.22 10.69 3.68
N TYR A 26 0.66 10.05 2.60
CA TYR A 26 1.47 10.70 1.58
C TYR A 26 0.68 11.72 0.76
N GLU A 27 -0.60 11.47 0.48
CA GLU A 27 -1.51 12.48 -0.12
C GLU A 27 -1.59 13.73 0.76
N ASP A 28 -1.80 13.58 2.07
CA ASP A 28 -1.82 14.69 3.03
C ASP A 28 -0.49 15.45 3.10
N TYR A 29 0.64 14.74 3.00
CA TYR A 29 1.96 15.38 2.98
C TYR A 29 2.21 16.23 1.74
N LEU A 30 1.75 15.78 0.57
CA LEU A 30 1.89 16.52 -0.68
C LEU A 30 1.11 17.84 -0.67
N GLU A 31 0.00 17.91 0.07
CA GLU A 31 -0.76 19.15 0.26
C GLU A 31 -0.02 20.16 1.15
N LYS A 32 0.73 19.68 2.14
CA LYS A 32 1.34 20.51 3.19
C LYS A 32 2.78 20.93 2.89
N ILE A 33 3.53 20.15 2.13
CA ILE A 33 4.95 20.39 1.87
C ILE A 33 5.14 21.34 0.68
N LYS A 34 5.98 22.37 0.88
CA LYS A 34 6.32 23.36 -0.16
C LYS A 34 7.66 23.10 -0.84
N ASN A 35 8.50 22.23 -0.27
CA ASN A 35 9.78 21.91 -0.85
C ASN A 35 9.58 20.95 -2.03
N GLU A 36 9.96 21.40 -3.22
CA GLU A 36 9.76 20.69 -4.49
C GLU A 36 10.56 19.38 -4.59
N GLU A 37 11.76 19.32 -4.01
CA GLU A 37 12.58 18.11 -4.00
C GLU A 37 11.92 17.03 -3.13
N ILE A 38 11.49 17.41 -1.93
CA ILE A 38 10.77 16.51 -1.01
C ILE A 38 9.45 16.07 -1.65
N LYS A 39 8.69 16.98 -2.26
CA LYS A 39 7.45 16.66 -2.97
C LYS A 39 7.66 15.59 -4.03
N LYS A 40 8.67 15.76 -4.89
CA LYS A 40 8.96 14.79 -5.96
C LYS A 40 9.28 13.40 -5.40
N THR A 41 10.01 13.32 -4.29
CA THR A 41 10.26 12.05 -3.59
C THR A 41 8.96 11.45 -3.06
N LEU A 42 8.10 12.24 -2.43
CA LEU A 42 6.82 11.79 -1.88
C LEU A 42 5.83 11.35 -2.97
N GLU A 43 5.81 12.01 -4.12
CA GLU A 43 5.04 11.57 -5.29
C GLU A 43 5.49 10.20 -5.79
N GLY A 44 6.80 9.95 -5.78
CA GLY A 44 7.38 8.65 -6.09
C GLY A 44 6.89 7.57 -5.13
N ILE A 45 6.99 7.83 -3.82
CA ILE A 45 6.52 6.89 -2.81
C ILE A 45 5.01 6.65 -2.93
N LEU A 46 4.21 7.70 -3.09
CA LEU A 46 2.76 7.58 -3.27
C LEU A 46 2.40 6.68 -4.46
N LYS A 47 3.14 6.81 -5.57
CA LYS A 47 2.95 5.95 -6.75
C LYS A 47 3.26 4.48 -6.44
N ASP A 48 4.29 4.21 -5.65
CA ASP A 48 4.65 2.86 -5.23
C ASP A 48 3.55 2.25 -4.35
N GLU A 49 2.99 2.99 -3.38
CA GLU A 49 1.88 2.51 -2.54
C GLU A 49 0.62 2.20 -3.34
N ILE A 50 0.30 3.00 -4.36
CA ILE A 50 -0.81 2.70 -5.28
C ILE A 50 -0.55 1.37 -6.03
N GLY A 51 0.70 1.11 -6.40
CA GLY A 51 1.14 -0.16 -6.97
C GLY A 51 0.96 -1.33 -5.99
N HIS A 52 1.44 -1.18 -4.76
CA HIS A 52 1.31 -2.18 -3.70
C HIS A 52 -0.17 -2.51 -3.39
N ILE A 53 -1.03 -1.50 -3.30
CA ILE A 53 -2.49 -1.68 -3.11
C ILE A 53 -3.06 -2.55 -4.23
N LYS A 54 -2.69 -2.30 -5.48
CA LYS A 54 -3.18 -3.05 -6.63
C LYS A 54 -2.78 -4.53 -6.54
N ILE A 55 -1.51 -4.78 -6.26
CA ILE A 55 -0.96 -6.14 -6.13
C ILE A 55 -1.57 -6.87 -4.93
N ALA A 56 -1.72 -6.21 -3.78
CA ALA A 56 -2.33 -6.79 -2.59
C ALA A 56 -3.80 -7.18 -2.82
N LYS A 57 -4.57 -6.34 -3.52
CA LYS A 57 -5.95 -6.66 -3.93
C LYS A 57 -6.02 -7.87 -4.86
N GLU A 58 -5.08 -7.96 -5.81
CA GLU A 58 -5.00 -9.09 -6.73
C GLU A 58 -4.67 -10.40 -5.99
N LEU A 59 -3.72 -10.36 -5.06
CA LEU A 59 -3.39 -11.50 -4.20
C LEU A 59 -4.59 -11.94 -3.37
N LEU A 60 -5.31 -11.00 -2.73
CA LEU A 60 -6.52 -11.33 -1.97
C LEU A 60 -7.57 -12.03 -2.82
N ARG A 61 -7.80 -11.56 -4.05
CA ARG A 61 -8.72 -12.20 -5.00
C ARG A 61 -8.32 -13.65 -5.27
N ILE A 62 -7.04 -13.91 -5.54
CA ILE A 62 -6.50 -15.26 -5.80
C ILE A 62 -6.66 -16.16 -4.56
N LEU A 63 -6.51 -15.60 -3.37
CA LEU A 63 -6.66 -16.35 -2.11
C LEU A 63 -8.12 -16.58 -1.72
N GLU A 64 -9.07 -15.83 -2.25
CA GLU A 64 -10.51 -16.01 -1.96
C GLU A 64 -11.19 -16.96 -2.96
N GLU A 65 -10.61 -17.16 -4.14
CA GLU A 65 -10.94 -18.23 -5.10
C GLU A 65 -10.50 -19.62 -4.58
#